data_AF-A0A917JIH7-F1
#
_entry.id   AF-A0A917JIH7-F1
#
_cell.length_a   1.000
_cell.length_b   1.000
_cell.length_c   1.000
_cell.angle_alpha   90.00
_cell.angle_beta   90.00
_cell.angle_gamma   90.00
#
_symmetry.space_group_name_H-M   'P 1'
#
loop_
_entity.id
_entity.type
_entity.pdbx_description
1 polymer ?
#
loop_
_entity_poly.entity_id
_entity_poly.type
_entity_poly.pdbx_seq_one_letter_code
_entity_poly.pdbx_strand_id
1 'polypeptide(L)'
;MNFFCTDVQVRGKYPAYTQQIFNKYGIDQLEMAAGDEALLAENPVDYIGFSYYMSTVIDVTNEDAKKVAGNLLAGIKNPFLEASEWGWQIDPIGLRIALNELYNRYEVPLFIVENGLGAIDHPDENGVIEDDYRIDYLKQHIVQMGLAIEDGIELIGYTPWGCIDLVSASTGEMSKRYGFVYVDLNDKIEGSGKRTKKKSFDWYKQVIATNGQEL
;
A
#
# COMPACT_ATOMS: atom_id res chain seq x y z
N MET A 1 2.03 6.01 15.43
CA MET A 1 3.45 5.72 15.18
C MET A 1 3.84 5.90 13.71
N ASN A 2 2.89 6.24 12.82
CA ASN A 2 3.08 6.23 11.36
C ASN A 2 4.16 7.18 10.85
N PHE A 3 4.46 8.28 11.57
CA PHE A 3 5.42 9.29 11.11
C PHE A 3 6.84 9.10 11.62
N PHE A 4 7.10 8.17 12.53
CA PHE A 4 8.39 8.12 13.23
C PHE A 4 9.58 7.96 12.27
N CYS A 5 9.52 6.95 11.40
CA CYS A 5 10.58 6.69 10.43
C CYS A 5 10.64 7.76 9.32
N THR A 6 9.50 8.29 8.91
CA THR A 6 9.42 9.32 7.86
C THR A 6 9.91 10.68 8.36
N ASP A 7 9.65 11.03 9.62
CA ASP A 7 10.19 12.24 10.26
C ASP A 7 11.73 12.19 10.25
N VAL A 8 12.32 11.03 10.57
CA VAL A 8 13.78 10.87 10.52
C VAL A 8 14.32 10.99 9.09
N GLN A 9 13.72 10.30 8.13
CA GLN A 9 14.24 10.26 6.76
C GLN A 9 14.03 11.57 5.98
N VAL A 10 12.94 12.28 6.23
CA VAL A 10 12.60 13.49 5.46
C VAL A 10 13.08 14.76 6.17
N ARG A 11 13.02 14.80 7.51
CA ARG A 11 13.44 15.99 8.29
C ARG A 11 14.84 15.85 8.88
N GLY A 12 15.48 14.69 8.69
CA GLY A 12 16.83 14.43 9.16
C GLY A 12 16.98 14.39 10.68
N LYS A 13 15.88 14.19 11.43
CA LYS A 13 15.92 14.18 12.90
C LYS A 13 14.81 13.35 13.52
N TYR A 14 15.08 12.81 14.69
CA TYR A 14 14.08 12.14 15.51
C TYR A 14 12.97 13.11 15.93
N PRO A 15 11.69 12.68 15.89
CA PRO A 15 10.58 13.54 16.28
C PRO A 15 10.58 13.84 17.79
N ALA A 16 9.94 14.94 18.20
CA ALA A 16 9.91 15.37 19.61
C ALA A 16 9.32 14.33 20.58
N TYR A 17 8.44 13.45 20.09
CA TYR A 17 7.83 12.38 20.88
C TYR A 17 8.70 11.12 21.02
N THR A 18 9.94 11.13 20.52
CA THR A 18 10.85 9.96 20.54
C THR A 18 11.13 9.47 21.96
N GLN A 19 11.48 10.38 22.88
CA GLN A 19 11.78 9.98 24.26
C GLN A 19 10.55 9.35 24.94
N GLN A 20 9.35 9.84 24.65
CA GLN A 20 8.12 9.26 25.20
C GLN A 20 7.89 7.83 24.67
N ILE A 21 8.20 7.57 23.39
CA ILE A 21 8.15 6.23 22.81
C ILE A 21 9.19 5.32 23.48
N PHE A 22 10.42 5.80 23.66
CA PHE A 22 11.50 5.03 24.29
C PHE A 22 11.15 4.66 25.73
N ASN A 23 10.68 5.62 26.53
CA ASN A 23 10.21 5.36 27.89
C ASN A 23 9.07 4.33 27.93
N LYS A 24 8.11 4.40 26.99
CA LYS A 24 6.99 3.46 26.90
C LYS A 24 7.45 2.02 26.66
N TYR A 25 8.53 1.83 25.91
CA TYR A 25 9.05 0.50 25.56
C TYR A 25 10.28 0.08 26.38
N GLY A 26 10.65 0.85 27.42
CA GLY A 26 11.81 0.54 28.28
C GLY A 26 13.15 0.65 27.55
N ILE A 27 13.26 1.59 26.60
CA ILE A 27 14.51 1.88 25.89
C ILE A 27 15.19 3.03 26.64
N ASP A 28 16.24 2.72 27.41
CA ASP A 28 16.94 3.71 28.24
C ASP A 28 17.84 4.63 27.40
N GLN A 29 18.53 4.09 26.40
CA GLN A 29 19.38 4.83 25.49
C GLN A 29 19.47 4.13 24.14
N LEU A 30 19.37 4.90 23.05
CA LEU A 30 19.76 4.45 21.72
C LEU A 30 21.28 4.63 21.59
N GLU A 31 22.01 3.57 21.28
CA GLU A 31 23.42 3.69 20.92
C GLU A 31 23.53 4.48 19.60
N MET A 32 24.19 5.63 19.65
CA MET A 32 24.47 6.48 18.50
C MET A 32 25.96 6.77 18.45
N ALA A 33 26.57 6.61 17.28
CA ALA A 33 27.95 7.02 17.06
C ALA A 33 28.05 8.54 16.97
N ALA A 34 29.26 9.06 17.23
CA ALA A 34 29.54 10.46 17.03
C ALA A 34 29.35 10.83 15.56
N GLY A 35 28.42 11.74 15.28
CA GLY A 35 28.11 12.22 13.93
C GLY A 35 26.83 11.64 13.31
N ASP A 36 26.18 10.64 13.92
CA ASP A 36 24.96 10.02 13.34
C ASP A 36 23.83 11.06 13.16
N GLU A 37 23.60 11.92 14.15
CA GLU A 37 22.57 12.97 14.05
C GLU A 37 22.89 13.99 12.95
N ALA A 38 24.17 14.35 12.78
CA ALA A 38 24.59 15.25 11.72
C ALA A 38 24.41 14.61 10.34
N LEU A 39 24.77 13.32 10.21
CA LEU A 39 24.58 12.56 8.98
C LEU A 39 23.11 12.49 8.57
N LEU A 40 22.20 12.24 9.53
CA LEU A 40 20.75 12.27 9.27
C LEU A 40 20.29 13.66 8.83
N ALA A 41 20.74 14.72 9.52
CA ALA A 41 20.34 16.10 9.23
C ALA A 41 20.81 16.60 7.85
N GLU A 42 22.00 16.15 7.42
CA GLU A 42 22.62 16.57 6.16
C GLU A 42 22.12 15.78 4.94
N ASN A 43 21.48 14.63 5.13
CA ASN A 43 21.09 13.72 4.04
C ASN A 43 19.61 13.30 4.09
N PRO A 44 18.65 14.26 4.06
CA PRO A 44 17.23 13.92 3.93
C PRO A 44 16.92 13.36 2.54
N VAL A 45 15.86 12.56 2.44
CA VAL A 45 15.39 11.99 1.17
C VAL A 45 14.69 13.04 0.28
N ASP A 46 14.75 12.86 -1.03
CA ASP A 46 14.14 13.77 -2.00
C ASP A 46 12.62 13.57 -2.16
N TYR A 47 12.09 12.40 -1.82
CA TYR A 47 10.68 12.05 -1.97
C TYR A 47 10.26 10.98 -0.95
N ILE A 48 8.95 10.80 -0.75
CA ILE A 48 8.40 9.74 0.09
C ILE A 48 7.81 8.63 -0.78
N GLY A 49 8.49 7.49 -0.84
CA GLY A 49 7.93 6.24 -1.33
C GLY A 49 7.04 5.61 -0.26
N PHE A 50 5.79 5.28 -0.58
CA PHE A 50 4.90 4.59 0.38
C PHE A 50 3.99 3.55 -0.28
N SER A 51 3.59 2.57 0.52
CA SER A 51 2.59 1.56 0.19
C SER A 51 1.23 1.96 0.74
N TYR A 52 0.16 1.73 -0.02
CA TYR A 52 -1.21 1.90 0.46
C TYR A 52 -2.07 0.70 0.08
N TYR A 53 -2.88 0.22 1.02
CA TYR A 53 -3.82 -0.86 0.76
C TYR A 53 -5.18 -0.67 1.44
N MET A 54 -5.18 -0.16 2.67
CA MET A 54 -6.39 0.10 3.46
C MET A 54 -6.13 1.16 4.55
N SER A 55 -7.21 1.76 5.05
CA SER A 55 -7.18 2.54 6.29
C SER A 55 -7.49 1.68 7.52
N THR A 56 -7.18 2.21 8.71
CA THR A 56 -7.45 1.55 10.00
C THR A 56 -8.23 2.48 10.91
N VAL A 57 -9.19 1.93 11.66
CA VAL A 57 -9.91 2.64 12.73
C VAL A 57 -9.39 2.18 14.09
N ILE A 58 -9.19 3.12 15.01
CA ILE A 58 -8.77 2.83 16.38
C ILE A 58 -9.91 3.23 17.32
N ASP A 59 -10.36 2.29 18.14
CA ASP A 59 -11.29 2.53 19.24
C ASP A 59 -10.53 2.35 20.57
N VAL A 60 -10.52 3.39 21.39
CA VAL A 60 -9.86 3.40 22.71
C VAL A 60 -10.85 3.32 23.87
N THR A 61 -12.14 3.18 23.57
CA THR A 61 -13.24 3.19 24.54
C THR A 61 -13.87 1.82 24.73
N ASN A 62 -13.72 0.92 23.75
CA ASN A 62 -14.31 -0.40 23.78
C ASN A 62 -13.24 -1.49 23.64
N GLU A 63 -12.95 -2.18 24.74
CA GLU A 63 -11.98 -3.29 24.78
C GLU A 63 -12.43 -4.54 24.01
N ASP A 64 -13.74 -4.70 23.77
CA ASP A 64 -14.36 -5.85 23.09
C ASP A 64 -14.61 -5.61 21.58
N ALA A 65 -14.18 -4.47 21.03
CA ALA A 65 -14.43 -4.15 19.64
C ALA A 65 -13.77 -5.16 18.67
N LYS A 66 -14.54 -5.61 17.66
CA LYS A 66 -14.10 -6.62 16.69
C LYS A 66 -12.87 -6.13 15.92
N LYS A 67 -11.73 -6.78 16.17
CA LYS A 67 -10.46 -6.52 15.50
C LYS A 67 -10.52 -6.87 14.02
N VAL A 68 -9.91 -6.05 13.16
CA VAL A 68 -9.74 -6.32 11.72
C VAL A 68 -8.67 -7.40 11.54
N ALA A 69 -8.92 -8.36 10.65
CA ALA A 69 -7.92 -9.32 10.22
C ALA A 69 -7.02 -8.66 9.17
N GLY A 70 -5.72 -8.57 9.45
CA GLY A 70 -4.73 -7.96 8.56
C GLY A 70 -3.36 -7.97 9.23
N ASN A 71 -2.30 -8.26 8.46
CA ASN A 71 -0.97 -8.55 9.01
C ASN A 71 -0.22 -7.32 9.53
N LEU A 72 -0.71 -6.09 9.24
CA LEU A 72 0.10 -4.88 9.35
C LEU A 72 -0.19 -4.03 10.61
N LEU A 73 -1.45 -3.89 11.04
CA LEU A 73 -1.79 -3.07 12.22
C LEU A 73 -3.12 -3.54 12.85
N ALA A 74 -3.15 -3.64 14.19
CA ALA A 74 -4.39 -3.91 14.92
C ALA A 74 -5.32 -2.68 14.88
N GLY A 75 -6.57 -2.88 14.51
CA GLY A 75 -7.62 -1.86 14.48
C GLY A 75 -9.00 -2.52 14.49
N ILE A 76 -10.08 -1.73 14.49
CA ILE A 76 -11.46 -2.22 14.45
C ILE A 76 -12.07 -2.07 13.06
N LYS A 77 -13.07 -2.90 12.74
CA LYS A 77 -13.74 -2.81 11.43
C LYS A 77 -14.51 -1.50 11.31
N ASN A 78 -14.27 -0.78 10.23
CA ASN A 78 -15.05 0.39 9.84
C ASN A 78 -16.38 -0.09 9.21
N PRO A 79 -17.54 0.17 9.83
CA PRO A 79 -18.82 -0.28 9.30
C PRO A 79 -19.22 0.39 7.97
N PHE A 80 -18.52 1.45 7.57
CA PHE A 80 -18.78 2.19 6.33
C PHE A 80 -17.95 1.71 5.14
N LEU A 81 -17.04 0.74 5.35
CA LEU A 81 -16.18 0.21 4.31
C LEU A 81 -16.51 -1.25 4.00
N GLU A 82 -16.47 -1.58 2.71
CA GLU A 82 -16.44 -2.97 2.26
C GLU A 82 -15.08 -3.60 2.55
N ALA A 83 -15.03 -4.94 2.57
CA ALA A 83 -13.79 -5.67 2.80
C ALA A 83 -13.66 -6.81 1.79
N SER A 84 -12.43 -7.05 1.34
CA SER A 84 -12.06 -8.20 0.54
C SER A 84 -12.22 -9.53 1.30
N GLU A 85 -12.10 -10.65 0.58
CA GLU A 85 -12.16 -12.00 1.16
C GLU A 85 -11.12 -12.25 2.27
N TRP A 86 -9.98 -11.54 2.22
CA TRP A 86 -8.94 -11.60 3.25
C TRP A 86 -9.17 -10.61 4.42
N GLY A 87 -10.33 -9.94 4.45
CA GLY A 87 -10.70 -9.00 5.52
C GLY A 87 -10.09 -7.60 5.39
N TRP A 88 -9.38 -7.32 4.30
CA TRP A 88 -8.77 -6.00 4.06
C TRP A 88 -9.84 -5.04 3.57
N GLN A 89 -9.96 -3.89 4.25
CA GLN A 89 -10.97 -2.89 3.95
C GLN A 89 -10.60 -2.12 2.67
N ILE A 90 -11.57 -1.93 1.77
CA ILE A 90 -11.37 -1.22 0.52
C ILE A 90 -11.71 0.25 0.77
N ASP A 91 -10.69 1.10 0.78
CA ASP A 91 -10.84 2.53 1.08
C ASP A 91 -10.05 3.42 0.10
N PRO A 92 -10.56 3.64 -1.11
CA PRO A 92 -9.88 4.50 -2.07
C PRO A 92 -9.76 5.94 -1.57
N ILE A 93 -10.72 6.45 -0.80
CA ILE A 93 -10.69 7.83 -0.26
C ILE A 93 -9.57 7.96 0.77
N GLY A 94 -9.32 6.90 1.56
CA GLY A 94 -8.20 6.84 2.49
C GLY A 94 -6.83 7.04 1.81
N LEU A 95 -6.66 6.64 0.55
CA LEU A 95 -5.44 6.94 -0.22
C LEU A 95 -5.27 8.45 -0.44
N ARG A 96 -6.33 9.15 -0.86
CA ARG A 96 -6.31 10.61 -1.03
C ARG A 96 -6.03 11.33 0.28
N ILE A 97 -6.61 10.86 1.39
CA ILE A 97 -6.35 11.38 2.73
C ILE A 97 -4.86 11.22 3.07
N ALA A 98 -4.30 10.02 2.85
CA ALA A 98 -2.89 9.75 3.13
C ALA A 98 -1.94 10.62 2.28
N LEU A 99 -2.25 10.79 0.99
CA LEU A 99 -1.50 11.68 0.09
C LEU A 99 -1.50 13.12 0.61
N ASN A 100 -2.68 13.65 0.95
CA ASN A 100 -2.80 14.99 1.51
C ASN A 100 -2.08 15.13 2.87
N GLU A 101 -2.20 14.15 3.76
CA GLU A 101 -1.57 14.19 5.08
C GLU A 101 -0.04 14.15 4.99
N LEU A 102 0.51 13.28 4.16
CA LEU A 102 1.96 13.17 3.95
C LEU A 102 2.52 14.44 3.30
N TYR A 103 1.89 14.91 2.21
CA TYR A 103 2.39 16.07 1.49
C TYR A 103 2.29 17.35 2.32
N ASN A 104 1.17 17.62 2.99
CA ASN A 104 1.03 18.80 3.84
C ASN A 104 1.96 18.77 5.07
N ARG A 105 2.43 17.60 5.48
CA ARG A 105 3.37 17.45 6.60
C ARG A 105 4.82 17.70 6.19
N TYR A 106 5.20 17.25 4.99
CA TYR A 106 6.60 17.14 4.60
C TYR A 106 6.99 18.00 3.41
N GLU A 107 6.02 18.41 2.57
CA GLU A 107 6.21 19.28 1.40
C GLU A 107 7.29 18.76 0.44
N VAL A 108 7.38 17.43 0.31
CA VAL A 108 8.23 16.73 -0.67
C VAL A 108 7.36 15.87 -1.58
N PRO A 109 7.80 15.59 -2.83
CA PRO A 109 7.07 14.72 -3.74
C PRO A 109 6.76 13.34 -3.14
N LEU A 110 5.63 12.76 -3.55
CA LEU A 110 5.21 11.43 -3.12
C LEU A 110 5.35 10.43 -4.27
N PHE A 111 5.59 9.16 -3.95
CA PHE A 111 5.61 8.07 -4.93
C PHE A 111 4.89 6.85 -4.35
N ILE A 112 3.79 6.44 -4.99
CA ILE A 112 3.07 5.24 -4.56
C ILE A 112 3.82 4.04 -5.13
N VAL A 113 4.61 3.39 -4.27
CA VAL A 113 5.47 2.26 -4.66
C VAL A 113 4.75 0.92 -4.59
N GLU A 114 3.65 0.85 -3.85
CA GLU A 114 2.79 -0.34 -3.79
C GLU A 114 1.32 0.03 -3.55
N ASN A 115 0.43 -0.54 -4.36
CA ASN A 115 -1.00 -0.59 -4.11
C ASN A 115 -1.61 -1.68 -4.99
N GLY A 116 -2.51 -2.50 -4.47
CA GLY A 116 -3.12 -3.56 -5.26
C GLY A 116 -4.05 -4.45 -4.46
N LEU A 117 -4.77 -5.31 -5.18
CA LEU A 117 -5.72 -6.26 -4.60
C LEU A 117 -5.22 -7.69 -4.78
N GLY A 118 -4.97 -8.35 -3.64
CA GLY A 118 -4.77 -9.79 -3.58
C GLY A 118 -6.12 -10.49 -3.59
N ALA A 119 -6.35 -11.34 -4.59
CA ALA A 119 -7.60 -12.08 -4.77
C ALA A 119 -7.33 -13.50 -5.30
N ILE A 120 -8.31 -14.41 -5.16
CA ILE A 120 -8.25 -15.71 -5.84
C ILE A 120 -8.68 -15.48 -7.29
N ASP A 121 -7.81 -15.79 -8.24
CA ASP A 121 -8.19 -15.77 -9.64
C ASP A 121 -8.64 -17.16 -10.11
N HIS A 122 -9.71 -17.20 -10.91
CA HIS A 122 -10.29 -18.41 -11.47
C HIS A 122 -10.19 -18.38 -13.00
N PRO A 123 -9.24 -19.11 -13.61
CA PRO A 123 -9.20 -19.25 -15.06
C PRO A 123 -10.44 -19.99 -15.59
N ASP A 124 -11.00 -19.53 -16.70
CA ASP A 124 -12.08 -20.23 -17.41
C ASP A 124 -11.56 -21.44 -18.22
N GLU A 125 -12.45 -22.10 -18.97
CA GLU A 125 -12.11 -23.25 -19.83
C GLU A 125 -11.04 -22.94 -20.89
N ASN A 126 -10.87 -21.66 -21.25
CA ASN A 126 -9.89 -21.18 -22.22
C ASN A 126 -8.62 -20.62 -21.55
N GLY A 127 -8.55 -20.64 -20.21
CA GLY A 127 -7.46 -20.07 -19.43
C GLY A 127 -7.48 -18.54 -19.32
N VAL A 128 -8.64 -17.92 -19.59
CA VAL A 128 -8.87 -16.48 -19.44
C VAL A 128 -9.22 -16.17 -17.99
N ILE A 129 -8.66 -15.08 -17.46
CA ILE A 129 -8.95 -14.58 -16.11
C ILE A 129 -9.69 -13.25 -16.24
N GLU A 130 -10.98 -13.28 -15.92
CA GLU A 130 -11.88 -12.11 -15.87
C GLU A 130 -11.81 -11.46 -14.48
N ASP A 131 -10.75 -10.69 -14.23
CA ASP A 131 -10.48 -10.08 -12.92
C ASP A 131 -11.03 -8.65 -12.76
N ASP A 132 -12.33 -8.49 -13.04
CA ASP A 132 -13.02 -7.18 -12.92
C ASP A 132 -12.94 -6.58 -11.51
N TYR A 133 -12.89 -7.41 -10.46
CA TYR A 133 -12.69 -6.95 -9.08
C TYR A 133 -11.34 -6.22 -8.90
N ARG A 134 -10.30 -6.63 -9.63
CA ARG A 134 -8.98 -5.99 -9.58
C ARG A 134 -8.99 -4.68 -10.34
N ILE A 135 -9.64 -4.66 -11.50
CA ILE A 135 -9.86 -3.43 -12.29
C ILE A 135 -10.62 -2.40 -11.45
N ASP A 136 -11.73 -2.79 -10.83
CA ASP A 136 -12.56 -1.89 -10.03
C ASP A 136 -11.79 -1.31 -8.83
N TYR A 137 -11.07 -2.15 -8.08
CA TYR A 137 -10.20 -1.70 -6.99
C TYR A 137 -9.19 -0.65 -7.47
N LEU A 138 -8.40 -0.98 -8.49
CA LEU A 138 -7.34 -0.09 -8.99
C LEU A 138 -7.92 1.20 -9.57
N LYS A 139 -9.01 1.10 -10.34
CA LYS A 139 -9.74 2.24 -10.90
C LYS A 139 -10.17 3.22 -9.81
N GLN A 140 -10.82 2.74 -8.75
CA GLN A 140 -11.27 3.59 -7.65
C GLN A 140 -10.10 4.33 -6.97
N HIS A 141 -8.96 3.66 -6.79
CA HIS A 141 -7.77 4.28 -6.21
C HIS A 141 -7.12 5.31 -7.16
N ILE A 142 -7.02 4.99 -8.46
CA ILE A 142 -6.46 5.91 -9.46
C ILE A 142 -7.31 7.17 -9.60
N VAL A 143 -8.64 7.07 -9.51
CA VAL A 143 -9.53 8.24 -9.47
C VAL A 143 -9.17 9.14 -8.27
N GLN A 144 -8.93 8.56 -7.10
CA GLN A 144 -8.57 9.32 -5.90
C GLN A 144 -7.16 9.92 -5.98
N MET A 145 -6.23 9.29 -6.70
CA MET A 145 -4.93 9.88 -7.04
C MET A 145 -5.08 11.11 -7.94
N GLY A 146 -5.95 11.05 -8.96
CA GLY A 146 -6.25 12.19 -9.82
C GLY A 146 -6.78 13.38 -9.02
N LEU A 147 -7.72 13.12 -8.10
CA LEU A 147 -8.24 14.14 -7.20
C LEU A 147 -7.17 14.69 -6.23
N ALA A 148 -6.23 13.87 -5.76
CA ALA A 148 -5.11 14.35 -4.95
C ALA A 148 -4.16 15.25 -5.76
N ILE A 149 -3.92 14.95 -7.03
CA ILE A 149 -3.16 15.84 -7.92
C ILE A 149 -3.88 17.18 -8.09
N GLU A 150 -5.21 17.17 -8.23
CA GLU A 150 -6.03 18.39 -8.25
C GLU A 150 -5.99 19.17 -6.93
N ASP A 151 -5.81 18.50 -5.78
CA ASP A 151 -5.57 19.13 -4.48
C ASP A 151 -4.20 19.85 -4.39
N GLY A 152 -3.33 19.68 -5.38
CA GLY A 152 -1.99 20.28 -5.45
C GLY A 152 -0.87 19.37 -4.96
N ILE A 153 -1.13 18.06 -4.80
CA ILE A 153 -0.12 17.09 -4.36
C ILE A 153 0.81 16.73 -5.51
N GLU A 154 2.12 16.87 -5.32
CA GLU A 154 3.13 16.40 -6.27
C GLU A 154 3.31 14.88 -6.15
N LEU A 155 2.72 14.13 -7.08
CA LEU A 155 2.80 12.68 -7.14
C LEU A 155 3.66 12.26 -8.34
N ILE A 156 4.84 11.67 -8.07
CA ILE A 156 5.82 11.22 -9.07
C ILE A 156 5.23 10.13 -9.97
N GLY A 157 4.41 9.24 -9.39
CA GLY A 157 3.80 8.14 -10.11
C GLY A 157 3.23 7.04 -9.21
N TYR A 158 2.92 5.92 -9.84
CA TYR A 158 2.17 4.82 -9.25
C TYR A 158 2.62 3.46 -9.81
N THR A 159 3.06 2.57 -8.92
CA THR A 159 3.46 1.21 -9.27
C THR A 159 2.53 0.18 -8.59
N PRO A 160 1.56 -0.39 -9.33
CA PRO A 160 0.67 -1.40 -8.79
C PRO A 160 1.43 -2.63 -8.30
N TRP A 161 0.99 -3.18 -7.18
CA TRP A 161 1.51 -4.42 -6.62
C TRP A 161 0.64 -5.60 -7.07
N GLY A 162 1.13 -6.56 -7.87
CA GLY A 162 2.41 -6.64 -8.59
C GLY A 162 2.17 -6.73 -10.10
N CYS A 163 3.21 -6.61 -10.92
CA CYS A 163 3.03 -6.69 -12.38
C CYS A 163 2.70 -8.12 -12.87
N ILE A 164 3.15 -9.12 -12.13
CA ILE A 164 3.00 -10.56 -12.40
C ILE A 164 2.68 -11.27 -11.08
N ASP A 165 1.97 -12.41 -11.15
CA ASP A 165 1.76 -13.23 -9.97
C ASP A 165 3.09 -13.67 -9.35
N LEU A 166 3.11 -13.62 -8.02
CA LEU A 166 4.27 -13.86 -7.18
C LEU A 166 3.82 -14.59 -5.91
N VAL A 167 4.76 -15.24 -5.23
CA VAL A 167 4.52 -15.84 -3.93
C VAL A 167 4.27 -14.71 -2.92
N SER A 168 3.11 -14.69 -2.28
CA SER A 168 2.74 -13.62 -1.36
C SER A 168 3.75 -13.51 -0.21
N ALA A 169 4.18 -12.28 0.10
CA ALA A 169 5.14 -12.04 1.18
C ALA A 169 4.56 -12.31 2.58
N SER A 170 3.23 -12.24 2.73
CA SER A 170 2.57 -12.37 4.04
C SER A 170 2.15 -13.80 4.36
N THR A 171 1.60 -14.51 3.38
CA THR A 171 1.07 -15.88 3.57
C THR A 171 1.93 -16.95 2.91
N GLY A 172 2.87 -16.59 2.03
CA GLY A 172 3.66 -17.56 1.27
C GLY A 172 2.86 -18.31 0.22
N GLU A 173 1.65 -17.82 -0.11
CA GLU A 173 0.72 -18.46 -1.04
C GLU A 173 0.85 -17.89 -2.46
N MET A 174 0.69 -18.74 -3.47
CA MET A 174 0.49 -18.37 -4.87
C MET A 174 -0.99 -18.16 -5.21
N SER A 175 -1.89 -18.79 -4.45
CA SER A 175 -3.35 -18.69 -4.61
C SER A 175 -3.88 -17.28 -4.35
N LYS A 176 -3.19 -16.48 -3.52
CA LYS A 176 -3.43 -15.05 -3.38
C LYS A 176 -2.69 -14.26 -4.45
N ARG A 177 -3.39 -13.91 -5.53
CA ARG A 177 -2.79 -13.35 -6.75
C ARG A 177 -2.96 -11.84 -6.82
N TYR A 178 -1.92 -11.18 -7.35
CA TYR A 178 -1.82 -9.73 -7.45
C TYR A 178 -1.54 -9.24 -8.87
N GLY A 179 -1.00 -10.12 -9.73
CA GLY A 179 -0.46 -9.76 -11.04
C GLY A 179 -1.50 -9.23 -12.02
N PHE A 180 -1.07 -8.43 -12.99
CA PHE A 180 -1.76 -8.31 -14.28
C PHE A 180 -1.49 -9.52 -15.18
N VAL A 181 -0.36 -10.20 -14.93
CA VAL A 181 0.05 -11.42 -15.61
C VAL A 181 -0.14 -12.60 -14.67
N TYR A 182 -1.03 -13.52 -15.05
CA TYR A 182 -1.24 -14.79 -14.35
C TYR A 182 -0.04 -15.72 -14.55
N VAL A 183 0.34 -16.45 -13.51
CA VAL A 183 1.36 -17.51 -13.57
C VAL A 183 0.72 -18.84 -13.18
N ASP A 184 0.79 -19.83 -14.08
CA ASP A 184 0.29 -21.19 -13.86
C ASP A 184 1.21 -21.96 -12.90
N LEU A 185 1.09 -21.63 -11.63
CA LEU A 185 1.69 -22.28 -10.48
C LEU A 185 0.66 -22.29 -9.34
N ASN A 186 0.64 -23.35 -8.56
CA ASN A 186 -0.15 -23.46 -7.32
C ASN A 186 0.73 -23.17 -6.08
N ASP A 187 0.17 -23.31 -4.88
CA ASP A 187 0.88 -23.06 -3.61
C ASP A 187 2.07 -24.01 -3.35
N LYS A 188 2.12 -25.16 -4.04
CA LYS A 188 3.25 -26.10 -4.03
C LYS A 188 4.27 -25.81 -5.13
N ILE A 189 4.08 -24.73 -5.89
CA ILE A 189 4.90 -24.38 -7.05
C ILE A 189 4.83 -25.46 -8.15
N GLU A 190 3.69 -26.16 -8.23
CA GLU A 190 3.39 -27.10 -9.30
C GLU A 190 2.55 -26.41 -10.38
N GLY A 191 2.83 -26.70 -11.64
CA GLY A 191 2.14 -26.10 -12.79
C GLY A 191 3.11 -25.96 -13.98
N SER A 192 2.62 -25.48 -15.12
CA SER A 192 3.47 -25.28 -16.30
C SER A 192 4.39 -24.07 -16.19
N GLY A 193 4.11 -23.14 -15.26
CA GLY A 193 4.74 -21.83 -15.21
C GLY A 193 4.40 -20.94 -16.40
N LYS A 194 3.41 -21.28 -17.22
CA LYS A 194 2.98 -20.44 -18.34
C LYS A 194 2.47 -19.09 -17.82
N ARG A 195 2.76 -18.03 -18.57
CA ARG A 195 2.29 -16.67 -18.30
C ARG A 195 1.12 -16.34 -19.22
N THR A 196 0.03 -15.81 -18.66
CA THR A 196 -1.16 -15.40 -19.40
C THR A 196 -1.58 -14.01 -18.96
N LYS A 197 -2.00 -13.17 -19.91
CA LYS A 197 -2.57 -11.85 -19.58
C LYS A 197 -3.93 -12.05 -18.92
N LYS A 198 -4.16 -11.42 -17.77
CA LYS A 198 -5.50 -11.25 -17.21
C LYS A 198 -6.20 -10.10 -17.93
N LYS A 199 -7.51 -9.94 -17.75
CA LYS A 199 -8.26 -8.82 -18.32
C LYS A 199 -7.70 -7.46 -17.86
N SER A 200 -7.31 -7.36 -16.59
CA SER A 200 -6.68 -6.17 -16.01
C SER A 200 -5.39 -5.74 -16.71
N PHE A 201 -4.70 -6.63 -17.42
CA PHE A 201 -3.51 -6.28 -18.21
C PHE A 201 -3.85 -5.29 -19.32
N ASP A 202 -4.83 -5.63 -20.16
CA ASP A 202 -5.16 -4.79 -21.32
C ASP A 202 -5.89 -3.52 -20.87
N TRP A 203 -6.64 -3.58 -19.75
CA TRP A 203 -7.16 -2.39 -19.07
C TRP A 203 -6.03 -1.45 -18.62
N TYR A 204 -5.05 -1.94 -17.84
CA TYR A 204 -3.99 -1.07 -17.32
C TYR A 204 -3.07 -0.54 -18.44
N LYS A 205 -2.91 -1.31 -19.53
CA LYS A 205 -2.26 -0.84 -20.76
C LYS A 205 -2.99 0.38 -21.35
N GLN A 206 -4.32 0.37 -21.37
CA GLN A 206 -5.13 1.51 -21.84
C GLN A 206 -5.04 2.71 -20.89
N VAL A 207 -5.06 2.47 -19.58
CA VAL A 207 -4.84 3.52 -18.56
C VAL A 207 -3.50 4.23 -18.81
N ILE A 208 -2.41 3.48 -18.99
CA ILE A 208 -1.08 4.05 -19.28
C ILE A 208 -1.09 4.80 -20.61
N ALA A 209 -1.62 4.19 -21.68
CA ALA A 209 -1.63 4.79 -23.02
C ALA A 209 -2.41 6.11 -23.10
N THR A 210 -3.41 6.27 -22.24
CA THR A 210 -4.24 7.47 -22.15
C THR A 210 -3.82 8.41 -21.01
N ASN A 211 -2.72 8.11 -20.31
CA ASN A 211 -2.27 8.86 -19.13
C ASN A 211 -3.40 9.07 -18.11
N GLY A 212 -4.16 8.02 -17.83
CA GLY A 212 -5.25 8.02 -16.85
C GLY A 212 -6.54 8.70 -17.30
N GLN A 213 -6.66 9.13 -18.57
CA GLN A 213 -7.89 9.74 -19.07
C GLN A 213 -9.00 8.71 -19.32
N GLU A 214 -8.65 7.46 -19.64
CA GLU A 214 -9.59 6.35 -19.76
C GLU A 214 -9.32 5.32 -18.65
N LEU A 215 -10.27 5.21 -17.72
CA LEU A 215 -10.26 4.28 -16.59
C LEU A 215 -11.45 3.34 -16.65
#